data_AF-A0A924L0X6-F1
#
_entry.id   AF-A0A924L0X6-F1
#
_cell.length_a   1.000
_cell.length_b   1.000
_cell.length_c   1.000
_cell.angle_alpha   90.00
_cell.angle_beta   90.00
_cell.angle_gamma   90.00
#
_symmetry.space_group_name_H-M   'P 1'
#
loop_
_entity.id
_entity.type
_entity.pdbx_description
1 polymer ?
#
loop_
_entity_poly.entity_id
_entity_poly.type
_entity_poly.pdbx_seq_one_letter_code
_entity_poly.pdbx_strand_id
1 'polypeptide(L)'
;SPKTYTRIVRFDNAMKLQNAQPHKDWLSIALHTGYYDYQHLVKDFKDFTKTTPTEFVEKDNNAPERVLGVKEDFGGMAMSA
;
A
#
# COMPACT_ATOMS: atom_id res chain seq x y z
N SER A 1 -11.15 3.87 -17.55
CA SER A 1 -11.08 5.31 -17.87
C SER A 1 -9.81 5.90 -17.27
N PRO A 2 -9.32 7.08 -17.73
CA PRO A 2 -8.12 7.73 -17.18
C PRO A 2 -8.16 7.88 -15.65
N LYS A 3 -9.33 8.21 -15.09
CA LYS A 3 -9.54 8.35 -13.64
C LYS A 3 -9.26 7.05 -12.87
N THR A 4 -9.70 5.91 -13.38
CA THR A 4 -9.43 4.61 -12.73
C THR A 4 -7.94 4.29 -12.75
N TYR A 5 -7.27 4.53 -13.88
CA TYR A 5 -5.84 4.29 -14.00
C TYR A 5 -5.04 5.12 -12.99
N THR A 6 -5.33 6.41 -12.85
CA THR A 6 -4.67 7.26 -11.85
C THR A 6 -4.87 6.75 -10.42
N ARG A 7 -6.07 6.23 -10.08
CA ARG A 7 -6.31 5.64 -8.74
C ARG A 7 -5.44 4.41 -8.51
N ILE A 8 -5.34 3.52 -9.50
CA ILE A 8 -4.49 2.32 -9.43
C ILE A 8 -3.03 2.72 -9.22
N VAL A 9 -2.51 3.68 -9.99
CA VAL A 9 -1.11 4.14 -9.86
C VAL A 9 -0.83 4.72 -8.47
N ARG A 10 -1.73 5.56 -7.93
CA ARG A 10 -1.55 6.10 -6.56
C ARG A 10 -1.61 5.01 -5.49
N PHE A 11 -2.53 4.06 -5.64
CA PHE A 11 -2.65 2.92 -4.74
C PHE A 11 -1.38 2.05 -4.75
N ASP A 12 -0.89 1.69 -5.93
CA ASP A 12 0.37 0.95 -6.12
C ASP A 12 1.57 1.68 -5.50
N ASN A 13 1.69 2.99 -5.73
CA ASN A 13 2.74 3.79 -5.12
C ASN A 13 2.64 3.84 -3.58
N ALA A 14 1.42 3.93 -3.04
CA ALA A 14 1.21 3.91 -1.58
C ALA A 14 1.62 2.58 -0.96
N MET A 15 1.29 1.47 -1.62
CA MET A 15 1.72 0.13 -1.20
C MET A 15 3.25 -0.02 -1.23
N LYS A 16 3.89 0.36 -2.33
CA LYS A 16 5.35 0.32 -2.46
C LYS A 16 6.07 1.16 -1.40
N LEU A 17 5.55 2.37 -1.13
CA LEU A 17 6.12 3.23 -0.10
C LEU A 17 5.93 2.64 1.30
N GLN A 18 4.78 2.03 1.59
CA GLN A 18 4.56 1.37 2.88
C GLN A 18 5.47 0.15 3.04
N ASN A 19 5.66 -0.66 2.00
CA ASN A 19 6.58 -1.80 2.04
C ASN A 19 8.02 -1.37 2.32
N ALA A 20 8.47 -0.31 1.64
CA ALA A 20 9.82 0.22 1.82
C ALA A 20 10.01 0.98 3.15
N GLN A 21 8.94 1.54 3.72
CA GLN A 21 8.97 2.30 4.97
C GLN A 21 7.82 1.85 5.90
N PRO A 22 7.89 0.65 6.52
CA PRO A 22 6.77 0.06 7.27
C PRO A 22 6.27 0.88 8.46
N HIS A 23 7.12 1.77 9.00
CA HIS A 23 6.80 2.63 10.13
C HIS A 23 6.27 4.02 9.74
N LYS A 24 6.19 4.32 8.43
CA LYS A 24 5.68 5.62 7.97
C LYS A 24 4.18 5.71 8.20
N ASP A 25 3.72 6.86 8.70
CA ASP A 25 2.29 7.06 8.93
C ASP A 25 1.51 7.22 7.62
N TRP A 26 0.24 6.83 7.64
CA TRP A 26 -0.60 6.82 6.44
C TRP A 26 -0.94 8.20 5.88
N LEU A 27 -0.94 9.25 6.71
CA LEU A 27 -1.17 10.61 6.22
C LEU A 27 0.04 11.04 5.38
N SER A 28 1.26 10.84 5.88
CA SER A 28 2.48 11.07 5.12
C SER A 28 2.49 10.25 3.83
N ILE A 29 2.15 8.96 3.87
CA ILE A 29 2.05 8.11 2.66
C ILE A 29 1.06 8.70 1.66
N ALA A 30 -0.14 9.11 2.11
CA ALA A 30 -1.17 9.71 1.25
C ALA A 30 -0.62 10.92 0.50
N LEU A 31 0.00 11.86 1.23
CA LEU A 31 0.53 13.10 0.64
C LEU A 31 1.68 12.83 -0.34
N HIS A 32 2.56 11.86 -0.04
CA HIS A 32 3.69 11.53 -0.92
C HIS A 32 3.27 10.79 -2.20
N THR A 33 2.10 10.14 -2.19
CA THR A 33 1.65 9.27 -3.29
C THR A 33 0.54 9.89 -4.13
N GLY A 34 0.26 11.19 -3.92
CA GLY A 34 -0.64 11.98 -4.76
C GLY A 34 -2.11 11.92 -4.34
N TYR A 35 -2.40 11.48 -3.11
CA TYR A 35 -3.72 11.68 -2.50
C TYR A 35 -3.82 13.08 -1.92
N TYR A 36 -5.04 13.61 -1.91
CA TYR A 36 -5.32 14.93 -1.32
C TYR A 36 -5.25 14.89 0.21
N ASP A 37 -5.76 13.82 0.81
CA ASP A 37 -5.75 13.58 2.25
C ASP A 37 -5.83 12.08 2.56
N TYR A 38 -5.79 11.75 3.86
CA TYR A 38 -5.93 10.38 4.36
C TYR A 38 -7.27 9.73 3.99
N GLN A 39 -8.38 10.47 3.96
CA GLN A 39 -9.71 9.90 3.69
C GLN A 39 -9.85 9.43 2.23
N HIS A 40 -9.23 10.15 1.28
CA HIS A 40 -9.16 9.74 -0.11
C HIS A 40 -8.32 8.46 -0.28
N LEU A 41 -7.23 8.31 0.46
CA LEU A 41 -6.46 7.08 0.51
C LEU A 41 -7.30 5.93 1.08
N VAL A 42 -7.94 6.14 2.23
CA VAL A 42 -8.82 5.13 2.86
C VAL A 42 -9.94 4.69 1.93
N LYS A 43 -10.54 5.62 1.18
CA LYS A 43 -11.59 5.31 0.21
C LYS A 43 -11.07 4.40 -0.91
N ASP A 44 -9.90 4.69 -1.47
CA ASP A 44 -9.32 3.87 -2.53
C ASP A 44 -8.93 2.47 -2.00
N PHE A 45 -8.36 2.37 -0.80
CA PHE A 45 -8.13 1.08 -0.13
C PHE A 45 -9.42 0.28 0.05
N LYS A 46 -10.48 0.90 0.61
CA LYS A 46 -11.77 0.21 0.79
C LYS A 46 -12.37 -0.23 -0.55
N ASP A 47 -12.25 0.59 -1.59
CA ASP A 47 -12.78 0.24 -2.91
C ASP A 47 -12.03 -0.97 -3.51
N PHE A 48 -10.70 -1.02 -3.39
CA PHE A 48 -9.84 -2.04 -4.00
C PHE A 48 -9.69 -3.32 -3.16
N THR A 49 -9.47 -3.21 -1.85
CA THR A 49 -9.12 -4.33 -0.95
C THR A 49 -10.25 -4.71 0.00
N LYS A 50 -11.33 -3.92 0.06
CA LYS A 50 -12.43 -4.04 1.05
C LYS A 50 -12.00 -3.85 2.50
N THR A 51 -10.82 -3.26 2.72
CA THR A 51 -10.27 -2.98 4.05
C THR A 51 -9.74 -1.55 4.11
N THR A 52 -9.50 -1.05 5.31
CA THR A 52 -8.67 0.14 5.52
C THR A 52 -7.19 -0.17 5.22
N PRO A 53 -6.35 0.85 5.00
CA PRO A 53 -4.92 0.65 4.80
C PRO A 53 -4.22 -0.05 5.98
N THR A 54 -4.58 0.27 7.22
CA THR A 54 -4.04 -0.39 8.42
C THR A 54 -4.43 -1.86 8.48
N GLU A 55 -5.72 -2.19 8.29
CA GLU A 55 -6.19 -3.58 8.28
C GLU A 55 -5.59 -4.39 7.13
N PHE A 56 -5.35 -3.75 5.98
CA PHE A 56 -4.72 -4.39 4.83
C PHE A 56 -3.30 -4.83 5.18
N VAL A 57 -2.49 -3.91 5.69
CA VAL A 57 -1.09 -4.19 6.06
C VAL A 57 -1.00 -5.20 7.20
N GLU A 58 -1.91 -5.15 8.16
CA GLU A 58 -1.96 -6.15 9.23
C GLU A 58 -2.22 -7.56 8.66
N LYS A 59 -3.18 -7.71 7.75
CA LYS A 59 -3.45 -9.00 7.09
C LYS A 59 -2.27 -9.46 6.24
N ASP A 60 -1.68 -8.54 5.49
CA ASP A 60 -0.56 -8.79 4.61
C ASP A 60 0.68 -9.23 5.40
N ASN A 61 1.03 -8.56 6.49
CA ASN A 61 2.13 -8.95 7.37
C ASN A 61 1.96 -10.35 7.99
N ASN A 62 0.72 -10.82 8.15
CA ASN A 62 0.40 -12.14 8.66
C ASN A 62 0.24 -13.20 7.55
N ALA A 63 0.36 -12.82 6.27
CA ALA A 63 0.26 -13.76 5.16
C ALA A 63 1.49 -14.70 5.14
N PRO A 64 1.32 -16.00 4.82
CA PRO A 64 2.40 -16.98 4.86
C PRO A 64 3.64 -16.55 4.08
N GLU A 65 3.48 -15.98 2.89
CA GLU A 65 4.56 -15.48 2.04
C GLU A 65 5.38 -14.37 2.71
N ARG A 66 4.73 -13.46 3.45
CA ARG A 66 5.39 -12.37 4.17
C ARG A 66 6.12 -12.88 5.40
N VAL A 67 5.54 -13.83 6.11
CA VAL A 67 6.16 -14.53 7.26
C VAL A 67 7.40 -15.32 6.80
N LEU A 68 7.37 -15.88 5.58
CA LEU A 68 8.50 -16.56 4.95
C LEU A 68 9.55 -15.60 4.36
N GLY A 69 9.37 -14.29 4.54
CA GLY A 69 10.31 -13.27 4.11
C GLY A 69 10.18 -12.87 2.64
N VAL A 70 9.08 -13.17 1.96
CA VAL A 70 8.87 -12.73 0.58
C VAL A 70 8.23 -11.34 0.58
N LYS A 71 8.89 -10.32 0.04
CA LYS A 71 8.34 -8.95 -0.04
C LYS A 71 8.39 -8.42 -1.47
N GLU A 72 7.34 -7.71 -1.88
CA GLU A 72 7.39 -6.90 -3.09
C GLU A 72 8.07 -5.56 -2.78
N ASP A 73 9.26 -5.34 -3.35
CA ASP A 73 10.00 -4.08 -3.28
C ASP A 73 9.94 -3.34 -4.64
N PHE A 74 10.45 -2.09 -4.67
CA PHE A 74 10.46 -1.21 -5.85
C PHE A 74 11.02 -1.83 -7.15
N GLY A 75 11.69 -2.98 -7.09
CA GLY A 75 12.24 -3.73 -8.24
C GLY A 75 11.67 -5.13 -8.48
N GLY A 76 10.66 -5.59 -7.72
CA GLY A 76 10.10 -6.94 -7.80
C GLY A 76 10.14 -7.71 -6.48
N MET A 77 9.87 -9.03 -6.55
CA MET A 77 9.81 -9.94 -5.40
C MET A 77 11.23 -10.15 -4.83
N ALA A 78 11.50 -9.60 -3.65
CA ALA A 78 12.73 -9.75 -2.91
C ALA A 78 12.53 -10.73 -1.74
N MET A 79 13.44 -11.68 -1.60
CA MET A 79 13.53 -12.54 -0.41
C MET A 79 14.27 -11.74 0.68
N SER A 80 13.57 -11.32 1.73
CA SER A 80 14.20 -10.85 2.96
C SER A 80 14.79 -12.05 3.71
N ALA A 81 16.13 -12.09 3.78
CA ALA A 81 16.90 -13.04 4.58
C ALA A 81 16.82 -12.73 6.08
#